data_AF-A0A7Z9XH36-F1
#
_entry.id   AF-A0A7Z9XH36-F1
#
_cell.length_a   1.000
_cell.length_b   1.000
_cell.length_c   1.000
_cell.angle_alpha   90.00
_cell.angle_beta   90.00
_cell.angle_gamma   90.00
#
_symmetry.space_group_name_H-M   'P 1'
#
loop_
_entity.id
_entity.type
_entity.pdbx_description
1 polymer ?
#
loop_
_entity_poly.entity_id
_entity_poly.type
_entity_poly.pdbx_seq_one_letter_code
_entity_poly.pdbx_strand_id
1 'polypeptide(L)'
;MKCATDVVQFRIDANVFCGKANSISPSSTPLFPTLSVRLPPPKVHIRDGTVTPQERYFNHYGRKNVYGEFVKDGIILSREILEKIKYSKKPQVFAGAAKSTQLRIFSKLLNWYIAHGSKNKFGEPIDPNWEESTAARVSDNHAMTALLSTLENRNKEGKFYVTCVVVRPFYSLTEYYNVRLGCDDWVTFFEQEREDDMQRYQRRGGTAPYPATIDLENDPFVYMCRNADYGLFYIGHTGGEPPPTLPRYEFLDSLRHFSDVEKARERVDYNVKRILEALDQTGLDFDRDHNFLTNQQLVKVIPYVVQHAHETCKFWGRQLQSEFKSMVVARLREIKQARWLKSSDVELLPVSVRKYMERYVKAIEEEIKADPGRFIR
;
A
#
# COMPACT_ATOMS: atom_id res chain seq x y z
N MET A 1 8.25 -11.54 1.91
CA MET A 1 7.17 -11.49 2.92
C MET A 1 6.36 -10.20 2.84
N LYS A 2 6.98 -9.00 2.81
CA LYS A 2 6.25 -7.71 2.71
C LYS A 2 5.30 -7.58 1.50
N CYS A 3 5.76 -7.94 0.29
CA CYS A 3 4.94 -7.92 -0.93
C CYS A 3 3.66 -8.78 -0.81
N ALA A 4 3.77 -10.01 -0.31
CA ALA A 4 2.61 -10.90 -0.16
C ALA A 4 1.57 -10.32 0.82
N THR A 5 2.00 -9.72 1.94
CA THR A 5 1.08 -9.08 2.89
C THR A 5 0.39 -7.87 2.27
N ASP A 6 1.10 -7.04 1.51
CA ASP A 6 0.52 -5.88 0.81
C ASP A 6 -0.53 -6.33 -0.22
N VAL A 7 -0.24 -7.37 -1.01
CA VAL A 7 -1.19 -7.92 -2.00
C VAL A 7 -2.44 -8.47 -1.31
N VAL A 8 -2.31 -9.15 -0.17
CA VAL A 8 -3.47 -9.62 0.60
C VAL A 8 -4.35 -8.46 1.06
N GLN A 9 -3.75 -7.36 1.53
CA GLN A 9 -4.49 -6.15 1.89
C GLN A 9 -5.18 -5.54 0.66
N PHE A 10 -4.46 -5.39 -0.46
CA PHE A 10 -5.02 -4.89 -1.72
C PHE A 10 -6.19 -5.73 -2.24
N ARG A 11 -6.17 -7.06 -2.08
CA ARG A 11 -7.30 -7.93 -2.46
C ARG A 11 -8.56 -7.59 -1.67
N ILE A 12 -8.42 -7.35 -0.37
CA ILE A 12 -9.53 -6.96 0.50
C ILE A 12 -10.00 -5.55 0.13
N ASP A 13 -9.06 -4.61 -0.04
CA ASP A 13 -9.34 -3.24 -0.46
C ASP A 13 -10.14 -3.20 -1.76
N ALA A 14 -9.66 -3.89 -2.81
CA ALA A 14 -10.33 -3.94 -4.10
C ALA A 14 -11.73 -4.55 -4.00
N ASN A 15 -11.90 -5.61 -3.21
CA ASN A 15 -13.21 -6.24 -3.02
C ASN A 15 -14.20 -5.32 -2.29
N VAL A 16 -13.77 -4.63 -1.24
CA VAL A 16 -14.61 -3.68 -0.50
C VAL A 16 -14.93 -2.47 -1.38
N PHE A 17 -13.92 -1.86 -1.99
CA PHE A 17 -14.06 -0.67 -2.83
C PHE A 17 -14.99 -0.90 -4.02
N CYS A 18 -14.86 -2.05 -4.68
CA CYS A 18 -15.68 -2.44 -5.83
C CYS A 18 -17.06 -2.99 -5.45
N GLY A 19 -17.40 -3.11 -4.15
CA GLY A 19 -18.67 -3.67 -3.68
C GLY A 19 -18.83 -5.17 -3.96
N LYS A 20 -17.70 -5.90 -4.01
CA LYS A 20 -17.64 -7.36 -4.15
C LYS A 20 -17.56 -8.06 -2.78
N ALA A 21 -17.25 -7.34 -1.71
CA ALA A 21 -17.10 -7.90 -0.37
C ALA A 21 -18.44 -8.34 0.25
N ASN A 22 -18.43 -9.50 0.89
CA ASN A 22 -19.59 -10.04 1.60
C ASN A 22 -19.69 -9.48 3.03
N SER A 23 -20.91 -9.23 3.50
CA SER A 23 -21.18 -8.95 4.91
C SER A 23 -21.05 -10.23 5.73
N ILE A 24 -20.49 -10.09 6.94
CA ILE A 24 -20.33 -11.18 7.93
C ILE A 24 -21.60 -11.33 8.79
N SER A 25 -22.67 -10.54 8.55
CA SER A 25 -23.84 -10.52 9.43
C SER A 25 -24.43 -11.93 9.63
N PRO A 26 -24.59 -12.39 10.89
CA PRO A 26 -25.23 -13.68 11.21
C PRO A 26 -26.75 -13.68 10.95
N SER A 27 -27.31 -12.58 10.42
CA SER A 27 -28.73 -12.40 10.14
C SER A 27 -29.16 -12.93 8.76
N SER A 28 -28.65 -14.08 8.33
CA SER A 28 -29.40 -14.90 7.38
C SER A 28 -30.48 -15.62 8.18
N THR A 29 -31.65 -15.01 8.26
CA THR A 29 -32.89 -15.66 8.71
C THR A 29 -32.96 -17.05 8.05
N PRO A 30 -33.29 -18.14 8.80
CA PRO A 30 -33.19 -19.52 8.31
C PRO A 30 -34.16 -19.87 7.16
N LEU A 31 -34.88 -18.89 6.61
CA LEU A 31 -35.81 -19.05 5.51
C LEU A 31 -35.16 -18.94 4.12
N PHE A 32 -33.96 -18.36 3.98
CA PHE A 32 -33.25 -18.27 2.68
C PHE A 32 -31.71 -18.32 2.84
N PRO A 33 -31.06 -19.50 2.72
CA PRO A 33 -29.63 -19.67 2.97
C PRO A 33 -28.67 -19.12 1.91
N THR A 34 -29.15 -18.42 0.87
CA THR A 34 -28.38 -18.22 -0.38
C THR A 34 -28.11 -16.77 -0.79
N LEU A 35 -28.59 -15.77 -0.05
CA LEU A 35 -28.32 -14.37 -0.37
C LEU A 35 -27.20 -13.82 0.53
N SER A 36 -25.95 -14.00 0.11
CA SER A 36 -24.82 -13.26 0.68
C SER A 36 -25.08 -11.77 0.52
N VAL A 37 -25.45 -11.08 1.60
CA VAL A 37 -25.64 -9.63 1.58
C VAL A 37 -24.27 -8.99 1.36
N ARG A 38 -24.08 -8.32 0.22
CA ARG A 38 -22.82 -7.61 -0.06
C ARG A 38 -22.75 -6.32 0.74
N LEU A 39 -21.53 -5.93 1.15
CA LEU A 39 -21.30 -4.63 1.74
C LEU A 39 -21.53 -3.53 0.69
N PRO A 40 -22.17 -2.41 1.06
CA PRO A 40 -22.30 -1.29 0.14
C PRO A 40 -20.91 -0.72 -0.18
N PRO A 41 -20.65 -0.35 -1.43
CA PRO A 41 -19.37 0.26 -1.81
C PRO A 41 -19.18 1.61 -1.09
N PRO A 42 -18.01 1.87 -0.47
CA PRO A 42 -17.79 3.07 0.34
C PRO A 42 -17.63 4.32 -0.54
N LYS A 43 -18.15 5.48 -0.09
CA LYS A 43 -17.92 6.76 -0.79
C LYS A 43 -16.44 7.16 -0.77
N VAL A 44 -15.78 6.90 0.34
CA VAL A 44 -14.34 7.10 0.58
C VAL A 44 -13.81 5.85 1.27
N HIS A 45 -12.79 5.23 0.70
CA HIS A 45 -12.07 4.11 1.28
C HIS A 45 -10.72 4.61 1.76
N ILE A 46 -10.41 4.49 3.05
CA ILE A 46 -9.12 4.86 3.60
C ILE A 46 -8.43 3.59 4.10
N ARG A 47 -7.32 3.21 3.47
CA ARG A 47 -6.52 2.07 3.91
C ARG A 47 -5.42 2.49 4.91
N ASP A 48 -5.00 1.53 5.74
CA ASP A 48 -3.77 1.69 6.53
C ASP A 48 -2.55 1.58 5.61
N GLY A 49 -1.82 2.68 5.43
CA GLY A 49 -0.67 2.75 4.54
C GLY A 49 -0.92 3.48 3.21
N THR A 50 -0.04 3.22 2.24
CA THR A 50 -0.04 3.87 0.92
C THR A 50 -1.03 3.21 -0.03
N VAL A 51 -1.58 3.99 -0.97
CA VAL A 51 -2.37 3.46 -2.11
C VAL A 51 -1.49 2.97 -3.26
N THR A 52 -0.18 3.16 -3.16
CA THR A 52 0.78 2.68 -4.15
C THR A 52 1.20 1.25 -3.81
N PRO A 53 1.19 0.30 -4.75
CA PRO A 53 1.77 -1.03 -4.55
C PRO A 53 3.23 -0.94 -4.07
N GLN A 54 3.59 -1.69 -3.03
CA GLN A 54 4.95 -1.63 -2.48
C GLN A 54 5.98 -2.11 -3.49
N GLU A 55 5.70 -3.22 -4.16
CA GLU A 55 6.49 -3.75 -5.27
C GLU A 55 5.80 -3.40 -6.59
N ARG A 56 6.53 -2.68 -7.44
CA ARG A 56 5.98 -2.10 -8.68
C ARG A 56 7.04 -1.85 -9.74
N TYR A 57 8.23 -2.44 -9.58
CA TYR A 57 9.25 -2.36 -10.61
C TYR A 57 8.91 -3.34 -11.73
N PHE A 58 9.11 -2.94 -12.96
CA PHE A 58 8.82 -3.77 -14.14
C PHE A 58 9.65 -5.05 -14.15
N ASN A 59 10.93 -4.95 -13.76
CA ASN A 59 11.79 -6.12 -13.61
C ASN A 59 11.34 -7.11 -12.51
N HIS A 60 10.48 -6.70 -11.58
CA HIS A 60 9.86 -7.56 -10.56
C HIS A 60 8.55 -8.14 -11.09
N TYR A 61 7.74 -7.30 -11.74
CA TYR A 61 6.50 -7.67 -12.41
C TYR A 61 6.71 -8.75 -13.48
N GLY A 62 7.77 -8.65 -14.28
CA GLY A 62 8.09 -9.59 -15.35
C GLY A 62 8.69 -10.93 -14.89
N ARG A 63 8.89 -11.17 -13.58
CA ARG A 63 9.51 -12.41 -13.10
C ARG A 63 8.57 -13.61 -13.28
N LYS A 64 9.10 -14.72 -13.77
CA LYS A 64 8.38 -16.00 -13.95
C LYS A 64 8.52 -16.88 -12.71
N ASN A 65 8.15 -16.36 -11.54
CA ASN A 65 8.15 -17.10 -10.29
C ASN A 65 7.04 -16.59 -9.37
N VAL A 66 6.82 -17.28 -8.24
CA VAL A 66 5.77 -16.93 -7.26
C VAL A 66 5.85 -15.47 -6.82
N TYR A 67 7.05 -14.91 -6.68
CA TYR A 67 7.21 -13.50 -6.33
C TYR A 67 6.69 -12.57 -7.43
N GLY A 68 7.04 -12.81 -8.70
CA GLY A 68 6.52 -12.06 -9.83
C GLY A 68 5.01 -12.12 -9.95
N GLU A 69 4.40 -13.29 -9.69
CA GLU A 69 2.94 -13.44 -9.66
C GLU A 69 2.29 -12.56 -8.57
N PHE A 70 2.87 -12.46 -7.37
CA PHE A 70 2.38 -11.52 -6.35
C PHE A 70 2.49 -10.06 -6.79
N VAL A 71 3.59 -9.68 -7.45
CA VAL A 71 3.74 -8.32 -7.97
C VAL A 71 2.68 -8.04 -9.04
N LYS A 72 2.45 -8.97 -9.97
CA LYS A 72 1.39 -8.87 -10.98
C LYS A 72 0.02 -8.70 -10.36
N ASP A 73 -0.33 -9.52 -9.38
CA ASP A 73 -1.59 -9.42 -8.65
C ASP A 73 -1.79 -8.03 -8.04
N GLY A 74 -0.76 -7.46 -7.41
CA GLY A 74 -0.83 -6.11 -6.84
C GLY A 74 -1.10 -5.03 -7.89
N ILE A 75 -0.47 -5.14 -9.07
CA ILE A 75 -0.70 -4.22 -10.19
C ILE A 75 -2.10 -4.40 -10.79
N ILE A 76 -2.57 -5.65 -10.97
CA ILE A 76 -3.91 -5.97 -11.46
C ILE A 76 -4.98 -5.38 -10.53
N LEU A 77 -4.86 -5.59 -9.22
CA LEU A 77 -5.80 -5.06 -8.22
C LEU A 77 -5.82 -3.53 -8.23
N SER A 78 -4.65 -2.89 -8.38
CA SER A 78 -4.56 -1.44 -8.49
C SER A 78 -5.22 -0.91 -9.76
N ARG A 79 -5.06 -1.63 -10.88
CA ARG A 79 -5.76 -1.33 -12.13
C ARG A 79 -7.27 -1.45 -11.96
N GLU A 80 -7.77 -2.51 -11.33
CA GLU A 80 -9.22 -2.68 -11.09
C GLU A 80 -9.81 -1.50 -10.31
N ILE A 81 -9.11 -1.05 -9.26
CA ILE A 81 -9.51 0.12 -8.47
C ILE A 81 -9.49 1.38 -9.34
N LEU A 82 -8.43 1.59 -10.12
CA LEU A 82 -8.31 2.77 -10.99
C LEU A 82 -9.39 2.79 -12.08
N GLU A 83 -9.67 1.66 -12.73
CA GLU A 83 -10.74 1.53 -13.72
C GLU A 83 -12.10 1.86 -13.09
N LYS A 84 -12.36 1.36 -11.88
CA LYS A 84 -13.58 1.70 -11.13
C LYS A 84 -13.70 3.20 -10.87
N ILE A 85 -12.60 3.88 -10.52
CA ILE A 85 -12.56 5.33 -10.33
C ILE A 85 -12.81 6.05 -11.65
N LYS A 86 -12.04 5.71 -12.69
CA LYS A 86 -12.05 6.38 -13.99
C LYS A 86 -13.40 6.29 -14.71
N TYR A 87 -14.06 5.13 -14.66
CA TYR A 87 -15.27 4.86 -15.43
C TYR A 87 -16.57 5.05 -14.64
N SER A 88 -16.50 5.42 -13.36
CA SER A 88 -17.70 5.69 -12.55
C SER A 88 -18.24 7.11 -12.78
N LYS A 89 -19.56 7.24 -12.99
CA LYS A 89 -20.25 8.55 -13.06
C LYS A 89 -20.15 9.34 -11.75
N LYS A 90 -20.07 8.64 -10.62
CA LYS A 90 -19.89 9.20 -9.28
C LYS A 90 -18.68 8.50 -8.66
N PRO A 91 -17.47 8.93 -9.01
CA PRO A 91 -16.26 8.23 -8.61
C PRO A 91 -16.09 8.27 -7.08
N GLN A 92 -15.88 7.10 -6.51
CA GLN A 92 -15.49 6.93 -5.11
C GLN A 92 -14.03 7.35 -4.96
N VAL A 93 -13.61 7.70 -3.73
CA VAL A 93 -12.22 8.05 -3.46
C VAL A 93 -11.51 6.86 -2.82
N PHE A 94 -10.48 6.34 -3.47
CA PHE A 94 -9.56 5.36 -2.89
C PHE A 94 -8.35 6.10 -2.33
N ALA A 95 -8.23 6.09 -1.01
CA ALA A 95 -7.25 6.85 -0.26
C ALA A 95 -6.47 5.97 0.72
N GLY A 96 -5.31 6.47 1.15
CA GLY A 96 -4.44 5.82 2.11
C GLY A 96 -3.94 6.81 3.16
N ALA A 97 -3.77 6.34 4.39
CA ALA A 97 -3.17 7.09 5.49
C ALA A 97 -1.84 6.43 5.89
N ALA A 98 -0.72 6.97 5.39
CA ALA A 98 0.60 6.43 5.65
C ALA A 98 1.23 7.03 6.92
N LYS A 99 1.30 6.21 7.97
CA LYS A 99 1.87 6.53 9.31
C LYS A 99 3.35 6.92 9.29
N SER A 100 4.09 6.50 8.28
CA SER A 100 5.51 6.81 8.14
C SER A 100 5.91 6.80 6.68
N THR A 101 6.62 7.84 6.26
CA THR A 101 7.25 7.90 4.96
C THR A 101 8.70 8.34 5.06
N GLN A 102 9.50 7.86 4.11
CA GLN A 102 10.87 8.32 3.86
C GLN A 102 10.92 9.40 2.78
N LEU A 103 9.77 9.86 2.27
CA LEU A 103 9.73 11.00 1.35
C LEU A 103 10.18 12.28 2.07
N ARG A 104 10.77 13.15 1.25
CA ARG A 104 11.43 14.41 1.64
C ARG A 104 11.11 15.51 0.62
N ILE A 105 9.92 15.49 0.04
CA ILE A 105 9.52 16.48 -0.97
C ILE A 105 9.26 17.82 -0.27
N PHE A 106 8.36 17.82 0.71
CA PHE A 106 8.02 19.03 1.45
C PHE A 106 9.17 19.48 2.34
N SER A 107 9.90 18.56 2.99
CA SER A 107 11.02 18.94 3.84
C SER A 107 12.13 19.64 3.05
N LYS A 108 12.46 19.16 1.84
CA LYS A 108 13.41 19.84 0.95
C LYS A 108 12.92 21.22 0.53
N LEU A 109 11.64 21.36 0.17
CA LEU A 109 11.05 22.66 -0.19
C LEU A 109 11.09 23.65 0.98
N LEU A 110 10.77 23.20 2.19
CA LEU A 110 10.85 24.04 3.38
C LEU A 110 12.29 24.45 3.70
N ASN A 111 13.23 23.52 3.65
CA ASN A 111 14.64 23.83 3.92
C ASN A 111 15.20 24.83 2.91
N TRP A 112 14.88 24.64 1.63
CA TRP A 112 15.27 25.57 0.58
C TRP A 112 14.68 26.97 0.86
N TYR A 113 13.40 27.03 1.23
CA TYR A 113 12.71 28.28 1.55
C TYR A 113 13.28 29.00 2.79
N ILE A 114 13.71 28.25 3.81
CA ILE A 114 14.34 28.83 5.01
C ILE A 114 15.70 29.44 4.66
N ALA A 115 16.51 28.72 3.87
CA ALA A 115 17.87 29.11 3.50
C ALA A 115 17.95 30.21 2.42
N HIS A 116 16.94 30.32 1.55
CA HIS A 116 16.95 31.25 0.41
C HIS A 116 15.84 32.29 0.45
N GLY A 117 14.91 32.19 1.40
CA GLY A 117 13.84 33.14 1.56
C GLY A 117 12.75 33.04 0.49
N SER A 118 12.03 34.14 0.32
CA SER A 118 10.90 34.22 -0.59
C SER A 118 10.77 35.58 -1.23
N LYS A 119 10.08 35.64 -2.38
CA LYS A 119 9.74 36.93 -3.02
C LYS A 119 9.02 37.90 -2.08
N ASN A 120 8.21 37.38 -1.14
CA ASN A 120 7.48 38.21 -0.18
C ASN A 120 8.39 38.87 0.86
N LYS A 121 9.60 38.34 1.07
CA LYS A 121 10.66 38.95 1.88
C LYS A 121 11.79 39.52 1.02
N PHE A 122 11.52 39.89 -0.23
CA PHE A 122 12.54 40.39 -1.17
C PHE A 122 13.74 39.43 -1.36
N GLY A 123 13.54 38.13 -1.16
CA GLY A 123 14.60 37.11 -1.25
C GLY A 123 15.44 36.94 0.01
N GLU A 124 15.10 37.60 1.13
CA GLU A 124 15.84 37.43 2.38
C GLU A 124 15.58 36.07 3.04
N PRO A 125 16.64 35.35 3.43
CA PRO A 125 16.51 34.07 4.14
C PRO A 125 15.83 34.25 5.50
N ILE A 126 15.12 33.21 5.94
CA ILE A 126 14.57 33.17 7.31
C ILE A 126 15.69 32.92 8.30
N ASP A 127 16.60 32.01 7.95
CA ASP A 127 17.82 31.74 8.71
C ASP A 127 18.99 31.64 7.71
N PRO A 128 19.86 32.67 7.63
CA PRO A 128 21.03 32.67 6.76
C PRO A 128 22.04 31.55 7.06
N ASN A 129 22.04 31.00 8.27
CA ASN A 129 22.97 29.96 8.70
C ASN A 129 22.35 28.55 8.61
N TRP A 130 21.20 28.42 7.93
CA TRP A 130 20.48 27.15 7.85
C TRP A 130 21.28 26.08 7.11
N GLU A 131 21.63 24.99 7.80
CA GLU A 131 22.32 23.86 7.20
C GLU A 131 21.37 22.96 6.40
N GLU A 132 21.20 23.25 5.11
CA GLU A 132 20.33 22.47 4.22
C GLU A 132 20.69 20.97 4.19
N SER A 133 21.97 20.61 4.28
CA SER A 133 22.43 19.21 4.20
C SER A 133 21.98 18.37 5.41
N THR A 134 22.03 18.96 6.60
CA THR A 134 21.57 18.35 7.85
C THR A 134 20.04 18.31 7.87
N ALA A 135 19.40 19.43 7.53
CA ALA A 135 17.95 19.54 7.53
C ALA A 135 17.28 18.67 6.45
N ALA A 136 17.96 18.39 5.33
CA ALA A 136 17.46 17.49 4.28
C ALA A 136 17.25 16.04 4.76
N ARG A 137 17.76 15.66 5.94
CA ARG A 137 17.53 14.32 6.52
C ARG A 137 16.13 14.18 7.12
N VAL A 138 15.49 15.29 7.48
CA VAL A 138 14.13 15.34 8.08
C VAL A 138 13.10 14.81 7.07
N SER A 139 12.25 13.88 7.51
CA SER A 139 11.18 13.34 6.67
C SER A 139 9.99 14.29 6.57
N ASP A 140 9.20 14.14 5.51
CA ASP A 140 8.00 14.95 5.30
C ASP A 140 7.01 14.86 6.47
N ASN A 141 6.85 13.68 7.10
CA ASN A 141 5.99 13.55 8.28
C ASN A 141 6.42 14.50 9.40
N HIS A 142 7.71 14.56 9.74
CA HIS A 142 8.19 15.40 10.83
C HIS A 142 8.10 16.88 10.47
N ALA A 143 8.54 17.24 9.26
CA ALA A 143 8.52 18.62 8.80
C ALA A 143 7.09 19.18 8.71
N MET A 144 6.15 18.40 8.14
CA MET A 144 4.75 18.80 8.03
C MET A 144 4.03 18.76 9.37
N THR A 145 4.36 17.81 10.25
CA THR A 145 3.83 17.81 11.62
C THR A 145 4.22 19.11 12.32
N ALA A 146 5.52 19.43 12.36
CA ALA A 146 6.01 20.64 13.03
C ALA A 146 5.41 21.92 12.42
N LEU A 147 5.33 22.01 11.09
CA LEU A 147 4.77 23.19 10.43
C LEU A 147 3.27 23.34 10.73
N LEU A 148 2.48 22.32 10.44
CA LEU A 148 1.03 22.39 10.57
C LEU A 148 0.59 22.46 12.04
N SER A 149 1.40 21.94 12.95
CA SER A 149 1.18 22.05 14.40
C SER A 149 1.56 23.42 14.98
N THR A 150 1.81 24.45 14.17
CA THR A 150 1.93 25.84 14.65
C THR A 150 0.72 26.72 14.28
N LEU A 151 -0.17 26.27 13.40
CA LEU A 151 -1.27 27.09 12.88
C LEU A 151 -2.41 27.30 13.91
N GLU A 152 -2.99 28.50 13.98
CA GLU A 152 -3.87 28.93 15.10
C GLU A 152 -5.34 28.48 15.03
N ASN A 153 -5.81 27.90 13.91
CA ASN A 153 -7.25 27.59 13.71
C ASN A 153 -7.59 26.08 13.72
N ARG A 154 -6.97 25.28 14.59
CA ARG A 154 -7.15 23.80 14.60
C ARG A 154 -8.48 23.31 15.14
N ASN A 155 -9.16 24.13 15.95
CA ASN A 155 -10.36 23.75 16.70
C ASN A 155 -11.66 24.39 16.16
N LYS A 156 -11.63 25.00 14.95
CA LYS A 156 -12.87 25.42 14.30
C LYS A 156 -13.43 24.21 13.55
N GLU A 157 -14.55 23.68 14.03
CA GLU A 157 -15.29 22.59 13.38
C GLU A 157 -15.42 22.86 11.87
N GLY A 158 -15.05 21.85 11.07
CA GLY A 158 -15.14 21.91 9.61
C GLY A 158 -14.09 22.76 8.89
N LYS A 159 -13.04 23.26 9.55
CA LYS A 159 -11.93 23.97 8.89
C LYS A 159 -10.59 23.27 9.08
N PHE A 160 -10.00 22.85 7.95
CA PHE A 160 -8.71 22.17 7.92
C PHE A 160 -7.68 22.97 7.13
N TYR A 161 -6.46 23.02 7.63
CA TYR A 161 -5.32 23.40 6.79
C TYR A 161 -4.85 22.19 6.01
N VAL A 162 -4.64 22.37 4.71
CA VAL A 162 -4.17 21.32 3.83
C VAL A 162 -2.97 21.85 3.07
N THR A 163 -1.95 21.02 2.91
CA THR A 163 -0.83 21.37 2.01
C THR A 163 -1.31 21.39 0.56
N CYS A 164 -0.48 21.89 -0.35
CA CYS A 164 -0.68 21.57 -1.76
C CYS A 164 -0.62 20.05 -1.97
N VAL A 165 -1.28 19.58 -3.03
CA VAL A 165 -1.24 18.18 -3.45
C VAL A 165 -0.10 18.01 -4.45
N VAL A 166 0.81 17.08 -4.16
CA VAL A 166 1.85 16.68 -5.11
C VAL A 166 1.36 15.44 -5.84
N VAL A 167 1.23 15.54 -7.17
CA VAL A 167 0.81 14.43 -8.02
C VAL A 167 2.03 13.71 -8.57
N ARG A 168 2.07 12.40 -8.43
CA ARG A 168 3.13 11.55 -8.97
C ARG A 168 2.52 10.47 -9.86
N PRO A 169 2.87 10.40 -11.15
CA PRO A 169 2.40 9.32 -12.01
C PRO A 169 3.05 7.99 -11.62
N PHE A 170 2.38 6.86 -11.89
CA PHE A 170 2.87 5.53 -11.51
C PHE A 170 4.30 5.25 -11.98
N TYR A 171 4.62 5.56 -13.25
CA TYR A 171 5.96 5.35 -13.80
C TYR A 171 7.06 6.12 -13.04
N SER A 172 6.72 7.26 -12.42
CA SER A 172 7.66 8.04 -11.59
C SER A 172 8.01 7.36 -10.26
N LEU A 173 7.31 6.28 -9.95
CA LEU A 173 7.50 5.47 -8.75
C LEU A 173 8.25 4.17 -9.05
N THR A 174 8.60 3.89 -10.31
CA THR A 174 9.28 2.67 -10.79
C THR A 174 10.70 2.99 -11.27
N GLU A 175 11.35 2.05 -11.96
CA GLU A 175 12.62 2.29 -12.66
C GLU A 175 12.53 3.33 -13.79
N TYR A 176 11.32 3.66 -14.26
CA TYR A 176 11.08 4.60 -15.36
C TYR A 176 10.95 6.05 -14.91
N TYR A 177 11.47 6.40 -13.73
CA TYR A 177 11.27 7.72 -13.12
C TYR A 177 11.84 8.91 -13.92
N ASN A 178 12.80 8.64 -14.79
CA ASN A 178 13.44 9.61 -15.68
C ASN A 178 12.87 9.59 -17.10
N VAL A 179 11.94 8.69 -17.40
CA VAL A 179 11.29 8.57 -18.71
C VAL A 179 10.16 9.60 -18.81
N ARG A 180 10.23 10.45 -19.82
CA ARG A 180 9.24 11.53 -20.06
C ARG A 180 8.44 11.19 -21.31
N LEU A 181 7.26 10.61 -21.12
CA LEU A 181 6.35 10.19 -22.17
C LEU A 181 4.94 10.73 -21.91
N GLY A 182 4.20 10.98 -23.00
CA GLY A 182 2.77 11.23 -22.93
C GLY A 182 1.99 9.98 -22.53
N CYS A 183 0.68 10.13 -22.29
CA CYS A 183 -0.18 8.99 -21.94
C CYS A 183 -0.19 7.92 -23.05
N ASP A 184 -0.23 8.34 -24.32
CA ASP A 184 -0.42 7.42 -25.44
C ASP A 184 0.89 6.78 -25.94
N ASP A 185 2.05 7.28 -25.51
CA ASP A 185 3.36 6.81 -25.99
C ASP A 185 3.87 5.58 -25.22
N TRP A 186 3.23 5.20 -24.11
CA TRP A 186 3.70 4.11 -23.24
C TRP A 186 3.68 2.75 -23.94
N VAL A 187 2.67 2.49 -24.77
CA VAL A 187 2.57 1.21 -25.49
C VAL A 187 3.73 1.09 -26.47
N THR A 188 3.96 2.12 -27.30
CA THR A 188 5.08 2.17 -28.24
C THR A 188 6.43 2.06 -27.54
N PHE A 189 6.59 2.68 -26.37
CA PHE A 189 7.80 2.52 -25.57
C PHE A 189 8.05 1.06 -25.16
N PHE A 190 7.03 0.36 -24.67
CA PHE A 190 7.18 -1.06 -24.31
C PHE A 190 7.30 -1.99 -25.53
N GLU A 191 6.78 -1.60 -26.69
CA GLU A 191 7.02 -2.32 -27.95
C GLU A 191 8.49 -2.25 -28.37
N GLN A 192 9.13 -1.09 -28.22
CA GLN A 192 10.57 -0.92 -28.47
C GLN A 192 11.41 -1.73 -27.47
N GLU A 193 11.10 -1.66 -26.18
CA GLU A 193 11.76 -2.47 -25.16
C GLU A 193 11.61 -3.98 -25.43
N ARG A 194 10.43 -4.41 -25.89
CA ARG A 194 10.18 -5.80 -26.29
C ARG A 194 11.09 -6.23 -27.44
N GLU A 195 11.25 -5.40 -28.46
CA GLU A 195 12.11 -5.70 -29.60
C GLU A 195 13.59 -5.81 -29.17
N ASP A 196 14.07 -4.86 -28.38
CA ASP A 196 15.43 -4.87 -27.85
C ASP A 196 15.71 -6.10 -26.98
N ASP A 197 14.75 -6.47 -26.12
CA ASP A 197 14.84 -7.67 -25.30
C ASP A 197 14.81 -8.96 -26.13
N MET A 198 14.01 -9.01 -27.20
CA MET A 198 13.96 -10.14 -28.12
C MET A 198 15.28 -10.30 -28.89
N GLN A 199 15.89 -9.21 -29.34
CA GLN A 199 17.22 -9.25 -29.96
C GLN A 199 18.29 -9.74 -28.97
N ARG A 200 18.24 -9.28 -27.72
CA ARG A 200 19.13 -9.76 -26.66
C ARG A 200 18.93 -11.25 -26.39
N TYR A 201 17.68 -11.72 -26.36
CA TYR A 201 17.32 -13.11 -26.19
C TYR A 201 17.82 -13.99 -27.35
N GLN A 202 17.63 -13.57 -28.60
CA GLN A 202 18.12 -14.32 -29.77
C GLN A 202 19.65 -14.47 -29.77
N ARG A 203 20.38 -13.46 -29.28
CA ARG A 203 21.86 -13.50 -29.21
C ARG A 203 22.38 -14.36 -28.05
N ARG A 204 21.72 -14.34 -26.90
CA ARG A 204 22.24 -14.94 -25.64
C ARG A 204 21.55 -16.23 -25.22
N GLY A 205 20.39 -16.56 -25.81
CA GLY A 205 19.53 -17.65 -25.37
C GLY A 205 18.94 -17.41 -23.97
N GLY A 206 18.31 -18.44 -23.39
CA GLY A 206 17.79 -18.43 -22.03
C GLY A 206 16.25 -18.50 -21.96
N THR A 207 15.64 -17.70 -21.09
CA THR A 207 14.18 -17.61 -20.94
C THR A 207 13.65 -16.42 -21.72
N ALA A 208 12.58 -16.61 -22.50
CA ALA A 208 11.95 -15.53 -23.25
C ALA A 208 11.59 -14.34 -22.34
N PRO A 209 11.90 -13.10 -22.75
CA PRO A 209 11.64 -11.91 -21.95
C PRO A 209 10.13 -11.72 -21.74
N TYR A 210 9.76 -11.10 -20.63
CA TYR A 210 8.36 -10.96 -20.26
C TYR A 210 7.51 -10.17 -21.29
N PRO A 211 7.97 -9.01 -21.81
CA PRO A 211 7.23 -8.25 -22.84
C PRO A 211 6.88 -9.07 -24.08
N ALA A 212 7.67 -10.10 -24.42
CA ALA A 212 7.42 -10.95 -25.57
C ALA A 212 6.27 -11.97 -25.37
N THR A 213 5.77 -12.11 -24.14
CA THR A 213 4.78 -13.13 -23.77
C THR A 213 3.39 -12.58 -23.51
N ILE A 214 3.19 -11.27 -23.70
CA ILE A 214 1.98 -10.57 -23.29
C ILE A 214 1.45 -9.65 -24.38
N ASP A 215 0.16 -9.34 -24.27
CA ASP A 215 -0.48 -8.25 -25.00
C ASP A 215 -0.22 -6.92 -24.27
N LEU A 216 0.66 -6.09 -24.84
CA LEU A 216 1.09 -4.83 -24.22
C LEU A 216 -0.03 -3.79 -24.10
N GLU A 217 -1.00 -3.78 -25.02
CA GLU A 217 -2.12 -2.83 -24.98
C GLU A 217 -3.02 -3.09 -23.77
N ASN A 218 -3.20 -4.38 -23.45
CA ASN A 218 -4.04 -4.82 -22.34
C ASN A 218 -3.25 -5.16 -21.08
N ASP A 219 -1.93 -4.95 -21.05
CA ASP A 219 -1.12 -5.29 -19.89
C ASP A 219 -1.40 -4.32 -18.71
N PRO A 220 -1.69 -4.85 -17.50
CA PRO A 220 -1.93 -4.04 -16.32
C PRO A 220 -0.82 -3.04 -15.97
N PHE A 221 0.45 -3.38 -16.15
CA PHE A 221 1.55 -2.48 -15.82
C PHE A 221 1.61 -1.32 -16.81
N VAL A 222 1.52 -1.61 -18.11
CA VAL A 222 1.48 -0.59 -19.16
C VAL A 222 0.27 0.33 -18.97
N TYR A 223 -0.90 -0.24 -18.65
CA TYR A 223 -2.09 0.52 -18.30
C TYR A 223 -1.84 1.46 -17.12
N MET A 224 -1.19 1.01 -16.05
CA MET A 224 -0.89 1.85 -14.89
C MET A 224 0.09 2.97 -15.24
N CYS A 225 1.13 2.72 -16.05
CA CYS A 225 2.04 3.77 -16.53
C CYS A 225 1.28 4.89 -17.27
N ARG A 226 0.36 4.51 -18.15
CA ARG A 226 -0.48 5.42 -18.94
C ARG A 226 -1.50 6.20 -18.10
N ASN A 227 -2.11 5.57 -17.11
CA ASN A 227 -3.35 6.09 -16.52
C ASN A 227 -3.24 6.51 -15.06
N ALA A 228 -2.33 5.94 -14.27
CA ALA A 228 -2.39 6.04 -12.82
C ALA A 228 -1.59 7.24 -12.27
N ASP A 229 -2.25 8.02 -11.41
CA ASP A 229 -1.71 9.16 -10.72
C ASP A 229 -1.97 9.07 -9.22
N TYR A 230 -0.95 9.38 -8.43
CA TYR A 230 -1.01 9.35 -6.98
C TYR A 230 -0.87 10.76 -6.43
N GLY A 231 -1.94 11.31 -5.89
CA GLY A 231 -1.91 12.59 -5.16
C GLY A 231 -1.48 12.36 -3.72
N LEU A 232 -0.53 13.14 -3.22
CA LEU A 232 -0.08 13.10 -1.82
C LEU A 232 -0.17 14.48 -1.18
N PHE A 233 -0.58 14.52 0.09
CA PHE A 233 -0.74 15.76 0.86
C PHE A 233 -0.80 15.49 2.36
N TYR A 234 -0.79 16.57 3.16
CA TYR A 234 -0.95 16.53 4.61
C TYR A 234 -2.11 17.41 5.05
N ILE A 235 -2.77 16.99 6.14
CA ILE A 235 -3.87 17.72 6.76
C ILE A 235 -3.42 18.14 8.16
N GLY A 236 -3.57 19.42 8.49
CA GLY A 236 -3.21 19.98 9.78
C GLY A 236 -4.32 19.76 10.80
N HIS A 237 -4.26 18.63 11.51
CA HIS A 237 -5.23 18.26 12.55
C HIS A 237 -4.56 17.88 13.89
N THR A 238 -3.28 18.21 14.09
CA THR A 238 -2.54 17.92 15.33
C THR A 238 -2.08 19.18 16.07
N GLY A 239 -1.98 19.10 17.39
CA GLY A 239 -1.34 20.13 18.21
C GLY A 239 -0.76 19.59 19.51
N GLY A 240 -0.27 20.52 20.34
CA GLY A 240 0.50 20.21 21.54
C GLY A 240 2.01 20.22 21.33
N GLU A 241 2.74 20.02 22.42
CA GLU A 241 4.20 20.04 22.47
C GLU A 241 4.69 18.83 23.31
N PRO A 242 5.28 17.78 22.68
CA PRO A 242 5.45 17.60 21.24
C PRO A 242 4.13 17.23 20.53
N PRO A 243 3.92 17.68 19.29
CA PRO A 243 2.74 17.31 18.51
C PRO A 243 2.80 15.83 18.10
N PRO A 244 1.67 15.11 18.12
CA PRO A 244 1.56 13.80 17.51
C PRO A 244 1.91 13.84 16.02
N THR A 245 2.55 12.78 15.51
CA THR A 245 2.97 12.73 14.09
C THR A 245 1.75 12.61 13.17
N LEU A 246 1.68 13.48 12.16
CA LEU A 246 0.67 13.45 11.11
C LEU A 246 0.90 12.31 10.12
N PRO A 247 -0.17 11.62 9.68
CA PRO A 247 -0.06 10.68 8.57
C PRO A 247 0.02 11.45 7.25
N ARG A 248 0.66 10.85 6.25
CA ARG A 248 0.57 11.33 4.88
C ARG A 248 -0.70 10.76 4.25
N TYR A 249 -1.54 11.63 3.71
CA TYR A 249 -2.71 11.20 2.95
C TYR A 249 -2.34 11.06 1.48
N GLU A 250 -2.87 10.01 0.87
CA GLU A 250 -2.72 9.76 -0.56
C GLU A 250 -4.04 9.35 -1.18
N PHE A 251 -4.21 9.62 -2.48
CA PHE A 251 -5.30 9.06 -3.27
C PHE A 251 -4.82 8.64 -4.66
N LEU A 252 -5.49 7.63 -5.22
CA LEU A 252 -5.30 7.15 -6.59
C LEU A 252 -6.35 7.79 -7.50
N ASP A 253 -5.94 8.29 -8.67
CA ASP A 253 -6.85 8.77 -9.71
C ASP A 253 -6.19 8.71 -11.11
N SER A 254 -6.89 9.17 -12.14
CA SER A 254 -6.40 9.32 -13.52
C SER A 254 -6.45 10.78 -13.94
N LEU A 255 -5.48 11.57 -13.48
CA LEU A 255 -5.47 13.03 -13.61
C LEU A 255 -4.87 13.50 -14.94
N ARG A 256 -3.92 12.76 -15.50
CA ARG A 256 -3.27 13.09 -16.78
C ARG A 256 -4.18 12.93 -18.01
N HIS A 257 -5.37 12.32 -17.86
CA HIS A 257 -6.34 12.15 -18.95
C HIS A 257 -7.18 13.41 -19.20
N PHE A 258 -7.19 14.36 -18.26
CA PHE A 258 -7.83 15.64 -18.48
C PHE A 258 -6.96 16.48 -19.41
N SER A 259 -7.50 16.85 -20.57
CA SER A 259 -6.86 17.81 -21.48
C SER A 259 -6.82 19.23 -20.90
N ASP A 260 -7.70 19.52 -19.94
CA ASP A 260 -7.83 20.78 -19.23
C ASP A 260 -7.30 20.66 -17.81
N VAL A 261 -6.27 21.45 -17.48
CA VAL A 261 -5.60 21.48 -16.18
C VAL A 261 -6.56 21.91 -15.07
N GLU A 262 -7.53 22.77 -15.35
CA GLU A 262 -8.50 23.21 -14.33
C GLU A 262 -9.43 22.06 -13.94
N LYS A 263 -9.84 21.21 -14.89
CA LYS A 263 -10.61 19.99 -14.58
C LYS A 263 -9.80 19.01 -13.72
N ALA A 264 -8.51 18.86 -14.00
CA ALA A 264 -7.63 18.06 -13.16
C ALA A 264 -7.53 18.64 -11.74
N ARG A 265 -7.45 19.97 -11.60
CA ARG A 265 -7.46 20.66 -10.30
C ARG A 265 -8.77 20.46 -9.55
N GLU A 266 -9.90 20.65 -10.21
CA GLU A 266 -11.24 20.39 -9.65
C GLU A 266 -11.37 18.93 -9.17
N ARG A 267 -10.81 17.99 -9.93
CA ARG A 267 -10.78 16.56 -9.57
C ARG A 267 -9.95 16.31 -8.30
N VAL A 268 -8.80 16.96 -8.18
CA VAL A 268 -7.96 16.90 -6.99
C VAL A 268 -8.68 17.51 -5.78
N ASP A 269 -9.26 18.70 -5.94
CA ASP A 269 -10.01 19.38 -4.89
C ASP A 269 -11.22 18.56 -4.43
N TYR A 270 -11.91 17.91 -5.37
CA TYR A 270 -12.97 16.95 -5.05
C TYR A 270 -12.43 15.84 -4.15
N ASN A 271 -11.34 15.15 -4.53
CA ASN A 271 -10.80 14.05 -3.73
C ASN A 271 -10.37 14.51 -2.33
N VAL A 272 -9.68 15.64 -2.23
CA VAL A 272 -9.24 16.22 -0.94
C VAL A 272 -10.45 16.54 -0.06
N LYS A 273 -11.46 17.25 -0.59
CA LYS A 273 -12.68 17.59 0.16
C LYS A 273 -13.40 16.34 0.67
N ARG A 274 -13.52 15.30 -0.15
CA ARG A 274 -14.18 14.05 0.25
C ARG A 274 -13.42 13.32 1.36
N ILE A 275 -12.09 13.33 1.31
CA ILE A 275 -11.26 12.80 2.40
C ILE A 275 -11.49 13.61 3.68
N LEU A 276 -11.48 14.94 3.61
CA LEU A 276 -11.75 15.80 4.76
C LEU A 276 -13.14 15.57 5.35
N GLU A 277 -14.19 15.53 4.52
CA GLU A 277 -15.56 15.22 4.93
C GLU A 277 -15.63 13.86 5.65
N ALA A 278 -14.93 12.85 5.14
CA ALA A 278 -14.90 11.53 5.77
C ALA A 278 -14.18 11.56 7.14
N LEU A 279 -13.09 12.31 7.26
CA LEU A 279 -12.37 12.47 8.52
C LEU A 279 -13.17 13.28 9.56
N ASP A 280 -13.85 14.33 9.12
CA ASP A 280 -14.72 15.14 9.97
C ASP A 280 -15.90 14.31 10.51
N GLN A 281 -16.49 13.44 9.67
CA GLN A 281 -17.58 12.54 10.06
C GLN A 281 -17.14 11.39 10.97
N THR A 282 -15.96 10.82 10.74
CA THR A 282 -15.52 9.59 11.43
C THR A 282 -14.60 9.87 12.62
N GLY A 283 -13.99 11.04 12.67
CA GLY A 283 -13.01 11.42 13.67
C GLY A 283 -11.62 10.83 13.43
N LEU A 284 -10.73 11.17 14.36
CA LEU A 284 -9.34 10.76 14.39
C LEU A 284 -9.07 10.00 15.69
N ASP A 285 -8.08 9.12 15.67
CA ASP A 285 -7.63 8.37 16.83
C ASP A 285 -6.10 8.39 16.94
N PHE A 286 -5.60 8.05 18.12
CA PHE A 286 -4.18 8.01 18.44
C PHE A 286 -3.66 6.58 18.36
N ASP A 287 -2.78 6.33 17.40
CA ASP A 287 -1.99 5.11 17.39
C ASP A 287 -0.82 5.26 18.38
N ARG A 288 -0.93 4.54 19.49
CA ARG A 288 0.08 4.48 20.55
C ARG A 288 0.97 3.23 20.43
N ASP A 289 0.96 2.52 19.29
CA ASP A 289 1.75 1.30 19.11
C ASP A 289 3.22 1.51 19.54
N HIS A 290 3.68 0.65 20.44
CA HIS A 290 5.02 0.72 21.01
C HIS A 290 6.08 0.51 19.94
N ASN A 291 6.99 1.47 19.81
CA ASN A 291 8.22 1.26 19.06
C ASN A 291 9.12 0.32 19.89
N PHE A 292 8.99 -0.99 19.66
CA PHE A 292 9.65 -2.06 20.44
C PHE A 292 11.17 -1.89 20.59
N LEU A 293 11.80 -1.13 19.70
CA LEU A 293 13.26 -0.96 19.64
C LEU A 293 13.77 0.28 20.38
N THR A 294 12.97 1.33 20.56
CA THR A 294 13.47 2.62 21.05
C THR A 294 12.86 3.08 22.36
N ASN A 295 11.83 2.39 22.87
CA ASN A 295 11.09 2.75 24.09
C ASN A 295 10.51 4.18 24.09
N GLN A 296 10.60 4.90 22.97
CA GLN A 296 10.02 6.22 22.76
C GLN A 296 8.61 6.06 22.19
N GLN A 297 7.63 6.64 22.89
CA GLN A 297 6.25 6.74 22.42
C GLN A 297 6.13 7.91 21.43
N LEU A 298 6.32 7.63 20.14
CA LEU A 298 5.88 8.55 19.09
C LEU A 298 4.40 8.31 18.84
N VAL A 299 3.55 9.12 19.47
CA VAL A 299 2.10 9.09 19.25
C VAL A 299 1.82 9.56 17.83
N LYS A 300 1.07 8.77 17.06
CA LYS A 300 0.64 9.14 15.71
C LYS A 300 -0.85 9.38 15.70
N VAL A 301 -1.31 10.36 14.94
CA VAL A 301 -2.74 10.52 14.67
C VAL A 301 -3.08 9.80 13.37
N ILE A 302 -4.20 9.09 13.36
CA ILE A 302 -4.71 8.39 12.19
C ILE A 302 -6.23 8.47 12.12
N PRO A 303 -6.84 8.20 10.95
CA PRO A 303 -8.30 8.12 10.84
C PRO A 303 -8.87 7.05 11.77
N TYR A 304 -9.94 7.37 12.50
CA TYR A 304 -10.57 6.45 13.46
C TYR A 304 -10.93 5.11 12.83
N VAL A 305 -11.53 5.13 11.63
CA VAL A 305 -11.91 3.90 10.91
C VAL A 305 -10.70 2.99 10.59
N VAL A 306 -9.53 3.58 10.37
CA VAL A 306 -8.29 2.83 10.12
C VAL A 306 -7.80 2.19 11.41
N GLN A 307 -7.78 2.94 12.52
CA GLN A 307 -7.38 2.39 13.82
C GLN A 307 -8.31 1.27 14.26
N HIS A 308 -9.62 1.50 14.16
CA HIS A 308 -10.63 0.52 14.53
C HIS A 308 -10.50 -0.77 13.71
N ALA A 309 -10.26 -0.66 12.40
CA ALA A 309 -10.00 -1.81 11.54
C ALA A 309 -8.71 -2.54 11.96
N HIS A 310 -7.63 -1.81 12.23
CA HIS A 310 -6.35 -2.38 12.68
C HIS A 310 -6.47 -3.15 14.00
N GLU A 311 -7.13 -2.57 15.00
CA GLU A 311 -7.35 -3.22 16.30
C GLU A 311 -8.26 -4.45 16.17
N THR A 312 -9.33 -4.35 15.38
CA THR A 312 -10.24 -5.46 15.09
C THR A 312 -9.51 -6.60 14.39
N CYS A 313 -8.69 -6.31 13.38
CA CYS A 313 -7.86 -7.31 12.71
C CYS A 313 -6.83 -7.95 13.66
N LYS A 314 -6.20 -7.17 14.55
CA LYS A 314 -5.31 -7.72 15.60
C LYS A 314 -6.07 -8.69 16.52
N PHE A 315 -7.28 -8.35 16.93
CA PHE A 315 -8.12 -9.20 17.77
C PHE A 315 -8.46 -10.52 17.06
N TRP A 316 -9.04 -10.47 15.86
CA TRP A 316 -9.38 -11.67 15.10
C TRP A 316 -8.16 -12.51 14.73
N GLY A 317 -7.02 -11.87 14.42
CA GLY A 317 -5.77 -12.56 14.17
C GLY A 317 -5.30 -13.39 15.37
N ARG A 318 -5.41 -12.86 16.60
CA ARG A 318 -5.10 -13.61 17.84
C ARG A 318 -6.08 -14.76 18.05
N GLN A 319 -7.36 -14.55 17.80
CA GLN A 319 -8.38 -15.59 17.92
C GLN A 319 -8.12 -16.74 16.94
N LEU A 320 -7.93 -16.44 15.66
CA LEU A 320 -7.61 -17.44 14.63
C LEU A 320 -6.33 -18.20 14.95
N GLN A 321 -5.30 -17.52 15.47
CA GLN A 321 -4.07 -18.18 15.91
C GLN A 321 -4.33 -19.17 17.06
N SER A 322 -5.18 -18.81 18.01
CA SER A 322 -5.57 -19.66 19.14
C SER A 322 -6.37 -20.88 18.69
N GLU A 323 -7.36 -20.68 17.82
CA GLU A 323 -8.19 -21.74 17.24
C GLU A 323 -7.35 -22.70 16.41
N PHE A 324 -6.47 -22.19 15.55
CA PHE A 324 -5.57 -23.01 14.74
C PHE A 324 -4.64 -23.85 15.62
N LYS A 325 -4.02 -23.27 16.65
CA LYS A 325 -3.20 -24.02 17.61
C LYS A 325 -4.01 -25.14 18.27
N SER A 326 -5.24 -24.85 18.66
CA SER A 326 -6.14 -25.84 19.28
C SER A 326 -6.49 -26.97 18.33
N MET A 327 -6.80 -26.68 17.07
CA MET A 327 -7.05 -27.67 16.02
C MET A 327 -5.83 -28.54 15.74
N VAL A 328 -4.63 -27.95 15.67
CA VAL A 328 -3.38 -28.69 15.48
C VAL A 328 -3.13 -29.63 16.65
N VAL A 329 -3.30 -29.16 17.89
CA VAL A 329 -3.16 -30.01 19.09
C VAL A 329 -4.20 -31.14 19.09
N ALA A 330 -5.45 -30.87 18.73
CA ALA A 330 -6.50 -31.88 18.62
C ALA A 330 -6.15 -32.96 17.59
N ARG A 331 -5.74 -32.56 16.38
CA ARG A 331 -5.32 -33.51 15.34
C ARG A 331 -4.08 -34.32 15.73
N LEU A 332 -3.11 -33.70 16.40
CA LEU A 332 -1.95 -34.43 16.92
C LEU A 332 -2.34 -35.45 17.99
N ARG A 333 -3.32 -35.13 18.85
CA ARG A 333 -3.88 -36.08 19.83
C ARG A 333 -4.62 -37.24 19.16
N GLU A 334 -5.42 -36.98 18.12
CA GLU A 334 -6.09 -38.03 17.33
C GLU A 334 -5.07 -38.97 16.67
N ILE A 335 -4.02 -38.42 16.03
CA ILE A 335 -2.95 -39.21 15.42
C ILE A 335 -2.22 -40.05 16.49
N LYS A 336 -1.99 -39.49 17.67
CA LYS A 336 -1.38 -40.18 18.81
C LYS A 336 -2.24 -41.37 19.27
N GLN A 337 -3.55 -41.17 19.40
CA GLN A 337 -4.49 -42.25 19.75
C GLN A 337 -4.54 -43.33 18.68
N ALA A 338 -4.61 -42.95 17.40
CA ALA A 338 -4.62 -43.89 16.28
C ALA A 338 -3.33 -44.72 16.16
N ARG A 339 -2.20 -44.21 16.68
CA ARG A 339 -0.88 -44.87 16.66
C ARG A 339 -0.49 -45.53 17.99
N TRP A 340 -1.38 -45.57 18.99
CA TRP A 340 -1.13 -46.17 20.31
C TRP A 340 0.11 -45.63 21.05
N LEU A 341 0.51 -44.38 20.78
CA LEU A 341 1.71 -43.77 21.38
C LEU A 341 1.40 -43.27 22.80
N LYS A 342 2.26 -43.59 23.79
CA LYS A 342 2.07 -43.12 25.18
C LYS A 342 2.38 -41.63 25.28
N SER A 343 1.80 -40.97 26.29
CA SER A 343 1.98 -39.53 26.54
C SER A 343 3.42 -39.11 26.85
N SER A 344 4.25 -40.05 27.27
CA SER A 344 5.69 -39.87 27.52
C SER A 344 6.55 -39.86 26.26
N ASP A 345 6.03 -40.34 25.12
CA ASP A 345 6.87 -40.70 23.96
C ASP A 345 6.95 -39.58 22.91
N VAL A 346 6.24 -38.45 23.12
CA VAL A 346 6.19 -37.33 22.18
C VAL A 346 6.30 -36.00 22.92
N GLU A 347 7.45 -35.36 22.80
CA GLU A 347 7.70 -34.01 23.30
C GLU A 347 7.43 -32.99 22.19
N LEU A 348 6.47 -32.09 22.41
CA LEU A 348 6.19 -30.98 21.48
C LEU A 348 7.18 -29.86 21.71
N LEU A 349 8.36 -29.99 21.10
CA LEU A 349 9.37 -28.93 21.13
C LEU A 349 9.04 -27.87 20.07
N PRO A 350 8.85 -26.59 20.44
CA PRO A 350 8.71 -25.53 19.46
C PRO A 350 9.99 -25.46 18.61
N VAL A 351 9.83 -25.62 17.30
CA VAL A 351 10.94 -25.57 16.35
C VAL A 351 11.05 -24.14 15.83
N SER A 352 12.24 -23.54 15.91
CA SER A 352 12.47 -22.23 15.30
C SER A 352 12.23 -22.31 13.78
N VAL A 353 11.76 -21.21 13.18
CA VAL A 353 11.46 -21.15 11.74
C VAL A 353 12.64 -21.63 10.89
N ARG A 354 13.87 -21.27 11.29
CA ARG A 354 15.11 -21.73 10.65
C ARG A 354 15.24 -23.25 10.68
N LYS A 355 15.07 -23.87 11.86
CA LYS A 355 15.19 -25.32 12.05
C LYS A 355 14.04 -26.09 11.39
N TYR A 356 12.86 -25.47 11.24
CA TYR A 356 11.76 -26.01 10.44
C TYR A 356 12.10 -26.01 8.95
N MET A 357 12.62 -24.89 8.42
CA MET A 357 13.03 -24.76 7.01
C MET A 357 14.14 -25.76 6.67
N GLU A 358 15.14 -25.91 7.55
CA GLU A 358 16.22 -26.90 7.39
C GLU A 358 15.67 -28.35 7.34
N ARG A 359 14.69 -28.68 8.20
CA ARG A 359 14.02 -29.99 8.19
C ARG A 359 13.16 -30.20 6.94
N TYR A 360 12.45 -29.16 6.50
CA TYR A 360 11.59 -29.22 5.33
C TYR A 360 12.39 -29.40 4.04
N VAL A 361 13.48 -28.66 3.88
CA VAL A 361 14.42 -28.82 2.74
C VAL A 361 15.00 -30.23 2.74
N LYS A 362 15.44 -30.73 3.90
CA LYS A 362 15.96 -32.09 4.01
C LYS A 362 14.92 -33.17 3.67
N ALA A 363 13.67 -32.98 4.11
CA ALA A 363 12.57 -33.89 3.78
C ALA A 363 12.26 -33.89 2.27
N ILE A 364 12.27 -32.72 1.63
CA ILE A 364 12.13 -32.60 0.17
C ILE A 364 13.29 -33.27 -0.56
N GLU A 365 14.53 -33.08 -0.10
CA GLU A 365 15.71 -33.74 -0.69
C GLU A 365 15.66 -35.27 -0.56
N GLU A 366 15.17 -35.78 0.56
CA GLU A 366 14.95 -37.21 0.80
C GLU A 366 13.81 -37.74 -0.09
N GLU A 367 12.74 -36.97 -0.29
CA GLU A 367 11.61 -37.33 -1.15
C GLU A 367 11.99 -37.31 -2.65
N ILE A 368 12.81 -36.34 -3.08
CA ILE A 368 13.38 -36.27 -4.44
C ILE A 368 14.35 -37.44 -4.68
N LYS A 369 15.13 -37.86 -3.67
CA LYS A 369 15.99 -39.04 -3.78
C LYS A 369 15.21 -40.35 -3.83
N ALA A 370 14.05 -40.40 -3.15
CA ALA A 370 13.20 -41.58 -3.10
C ALA A 370 12.37 -41.78 -4.38
N ASP A 371 11.99 -40.70 -5.07
CA ASP A 371 11.26 -40.77 -6.34
C ASP A 371 11.66 -39.61 -7.29
N PRO A 372 12.77 -39.77 -8.05
CA PRO A 372 13.30 -38.72 -8.93
C PRO A 372 12.35 -38.32 -10.07
N GLY A 373 11.39 -39.19 -10.43
CA GLY A 373 10.48 -38.99 -11.56
C GLY A 373 9.28 -38.09 -11.26
N ARG A 374 9.03 -37.77 -9.98
CA ARG A 374 7.82 -37.06 -9.55
C ARG A 374 7.89 -35.53 -9.72
N PHE A 375 9.09 -34.97 -9.84
CA PHE A 375 9.33 -33.52 -9.95
C PHE A 375 9.79 -33.06 -11.35
N ILE A 376 9.81 -33.97 -12.34
CA ILE A 376 10.04 -33.66 -13.76
C ILE A 376 8.70 -33.77 -14.50
N ARG A 377 7.75 -32.87 -14.21
CA ARG A 377 6.62 -32.54 -15.09
C ARG A 377 6.19 -31.10 -14.88
#